data_AF-A0A2V3ZSP4-F1
#
_entry.id   AF-A0A2V3ZSP4-F1
#
_cell.length_a   1.000
_cell.length_b   1.000
_cell.length_c   1.000
_cell.angle_alpha   90.00
_cell.angle_beta   90.00
_cell.angle_gamma   90.00
#
_symmetry.space_group_name_H-M   'P 1'
#
loop_
_entity.id
_entity.type
_entity.pdbx_description
1 polymer ?
#
loop_
_entity_poly.entity_id
_entity_poly.type
_entity_poly.pdbx_seq_one_letter_code
_entity_poly.pdbx_strand_id
1 'polypeptide(L)'
;MFDKAVNKRVKLFLENKEISQEQFKKDISVKSKQQVSNWINCNEKIPERHLFTMIHIYKDLNARWLITGEGEMNEPEGKDIVIHDGQTIFADNVGQYGGKGNVIGKQAPAEDSSLKKMVELKDMEIDLLKKTIEQKDKMIEKLLDK
;
A
#
# COMPACT_ATOMS: atom_id res chain seq x y z
N MET A 1 -18.34 -4.83 -24.41
CA MET A 1 -17.20 -5.60 -24.97
C MET A 1 -15.94 -5.16 -24.24
N PHE A 2 -15.64 -5.76 -23.09
CA PHE A 2 -14.40 -5.45 -22.35
C PHE A 2 -13.92 -6.70 -21.62
N ASP A 3 -13.17 -7.52 -22.34
CA ASP A 3 -12.19 -8.39 -21.71
C ASP A 3 -10.85 -8.09 -22.42
N LYS A 4 -10.18 -7.02 -21.97
CA LYS A 4 -8.84 -6.69 -22.48
C LYS A 4 -7.89 -7.73 -21.92
N ALA A 5 -7.38 -8.63 -22.75
CA ALA A 5 -6.39 -9.64 -22.34
C ALA A 5 -5.32 -9.06 -21.41
N VAL A 6 -4.80 -9.85 -20.46
CA VAL A 6 -3.79 -9.45 -19.45
C VAL A 6 -2.66 -8.61 -20.07
N ASN A 7 -2.18 -8.99 -21.25
CA ASN A 7 -1.18 -8.28 -22.04
C ASN A 7 -1.51 -6.80 -22.28
N LYS A 8 -2.77 -6.49 -22.62
CA LYS A 8 -3.24 -5.13 -22.83
C LYS A 8 -3.34 -4.36 -21.52
N ARG A 9 -3.66 -5.03 -20.41
CA ARG A 9 -3.67 -4.43 -19.07
C ARG A 9 -2.24 -4.10 -18.60
N VAL A 10 -1.29 -5.01 -18.83
CA VAL A 10 0.15 -4.74 -18.61
C VAL A 10 0.59 -3.54 -19.44
N LYS A 11 0.27 -3.52 -20.74
CA LYS A 11 0.60 -2.39 -21.61
C LYS A 11 0.06 -1.06 -21.07
N LEU A 12 -1.23 -1.04 -20.70
CA LEU A 12 -1.89 0.16 -20.19
C LEU A 12 -1.27 0.64 -18.88
N PHE A 13 -0.93 -0.27 -17.97
CA PHE A 13 -0.26 0.07 -16.72
C PHE A 13 1.11 0.72 -16.95
N LEU A 14 1.93 0.11 -17.83
CA LEU A 14 3.25 0.65 -18.16
C LEU A 14 3.16 2.03 -18.82
N GLU A 15 2.18 2.24 -19.70
CA GLU A 15 1.90 3.53 -20.33
C GLU A 15 1.46 4.59 -19.29
N ASN A 16 0.58 4.22 -18.35
CA ASN A 16 0.12 5.14 -17.30
C ASN A 16 1.23 5.54 -16.32
N LYS A 17 2.16 4.62 -16.03
CA LYS A 17 3.32 4.87 -15.16
C LYS A 17 4.54 5.41 -15.88
N GLU A 18 4.44 5.64 -17.19
CA GLU A 18 5.55 6.06 -18.06
C GLU A 18 6.78 5.12 -17.98
N ILE A 19 6.53 3.83 -17.71
CA ILE A 19 7.56 2.80 -17.59
C ILE A 19 7.91 2.28 -18.99
N SER A 20 9.16 2.50 -19.42
CA SER A 20 9.66 1.94 -20.68
C SER A 20 9.73 0.41 -20.65
N GLN A 21 9.60 -0.25 -21.81
CA GLN A 21 9.77 -1.71 -21.90
C GLN A 21 11.15 -2.17 -21.42
N GLU A 22 12.18 -1.34 -21.58
CA GLU A 22 13.52 -1.64 -21.12
C GLU A 22 13.64 -1.58 -19.59
N GLN A 23 12.96 -0.63 -18.95
CA GLN A 23 12.87 -0.57 -17.50
C GLN A 23 12.08 -1.76 -16.96
N PHE A 24 10.88 -2.00 -17.50
CA PHE A 24 10.05 -3.15 -17.12
C PHE A 24 10.84 -4.46 -17.22
N LYS A 25 11.56 -4.68 -18.33
CA LYS A 25 12.43 -5.85 -18.51
C LYS A 25 13.44 -6.03 -17.37
N LYS A 26 14.08 -4.94 -16.92
CA LYS A 26 15.03 -4.96 -15.81
C LYS A 26 14.33 -5.32 -14.50
N ASP A 27 13.19 -4.69 -14.22
CA ASP A 27 12.42 -4.88 -13.00
C ASP A 27 12.02 -6.35 -12.84
N ILE A 28 11.42 -6.95 -13.88
CA ILE A 28 10.99 -8.36 -13.84
C ILE A 28 12.10 -9.37 -14.20
N SER A 29 13.35 -8.91 -14.31
CA SER A 29 14.55 -9.73 -14.55
C SER A 29 14.49 -10.63 -15.80
N VAL A 30 13.94 -10.11 -16.91
CA VAL A 30 13.89 -10.80 -18.20
C VAL A 30 15.13 -10.48 -19.03
N LYS A 31 15.75 -11.50 -19.63
CA LYS A 31 16.97 -11.28 -20.44
C LYS A 31 16.68 -10.67 -21.82
N SER A 32 15.63 -11.16 -22.49
CA SER A 32 15.33 -10.83 -23.88
C SER A 32 14.43 -9.58 -24.01
N LYS A 33 14.90 -8.56 -24.74
CA LYS A 33 14.07 -7.39 -25.11
C LYS A 33 12.89 -7.81 -26.01
N GLN A 34 13.12 -8.75 -26.92
CA GLN A 34 12.11 -9.21 -27.87
C GLN A 34 10.94 -9.89 -27.16
N GLN A 35 11.22 -10.67 -26.11
CA GLN A 35 10.20 -11.38 -25.35
C GLN A 35 9.22 -10.41 -24.69
N VAL A 36 9.73 -9.34 -24.07
CA VAL A 36 8.89 -8.29 -23.48
C VAL A 36 8.05 -7.58 -24.55
N SER A 37 8.64 -7.28 -25.70
CA SER A 37 7.90 -6.67 -26.82
C SER A 37 6.77 -7.59 -27.32
N ASN A 38 7.03 -8.89 -27.47
CA ASN A 38 6.01 -9.85 -27.90
C ASN A 38 4.86 -9.96 -26.90
N TRP A 39 5.16 -9.95 -25.59
CA TRP A 39 4.13 -9.91 -24.57
C TRP A 39 3.26 -8.66 -24.70
N ILE A 40 3.86 -7.48 -24.85
CA ILE A 40 3.12 -6.21 -24.85
C ILE A 40 2.35 -5.99 -26.17
N ASN A 41 2.96 -6.32 -27.30
CA ASN A 41 2.48 -5.96 -28.62
C ASN A 41 1.82 -7.12 -29.37
N CYS A 42 2.33 -8.34 -29.23
CA CYS A 42 1.90 -9.50 -30.01
C CYS A 42 0.92 -10.40 -29.27
N ASN A 43 0.49 -10.03 -28.06
CA ASN A 43 -0.38 -10.83 -27.18
C ASN A 43 0.19 -12.23 -26.87
N GLU A 44 1.53 -12.39 -26.89
CA GLU A 44 2.16 -13.65 -26.47
C GLU A 44 1.89 -13.88 -24.97
N LYS A 45 1.50 -15.11 -24.58
CA LYS A 45 1.14 -15.41 -23.18
C LYS A 45 2.28 -15.04 -22.24
N ILE A 46 1.98 -14.17 -21.27
CA ILE A 46 2.91 -13.83 -20.19
C ILE A 46 2.90 -14.99 -19.18
N PRO A 47 4.06 -15.59 -18.85
CA PRO A 47 4.13 -16.61 -17.81
C PRO A 47 3.73 -16.05 -16.44
N GLU A 48 2.98 -16.83 -15.66
CA GLU A 48 2.43 -16.42 -14.36
C GLU A 48 3.52 -15.93 -13.39
N ARG A 49 4.70 -16.57 -13.38
CA ARG A 49 5.85 -16.11 -12.60
C ARG A 49 6.13 -14.63 -12.80
N HIS A 50 6.10 -14.13 -14.03
CA HIS A 50 6.39 -12.73 -14.32
C HIS A 50 5.23 -11.81 -13.91
N LEU A 51 3.98 -12.28 -13.96
CA LEU A 51 2.84 -11.54 -13.43
C LEU A 51 2.94 -11.39 -11.90
N PHE A 52 3.32 -12.45 -11.18
CA PHE A 52 3.55 -12.39 -9.74
C PHE A 52 4.71 -11.47 -9.37
N THR A 53 5.83 -11.55 -10.11
CA THR A 53 6.95 -10.62 -9.94
C THR A 53 6.51 -9.17 -10.15
N MET A 54 5.69 -8.91 -11.16
CA MET A 54 5.18 -7.57 -11.43
C MET A 54 4.30 -7.04 -10.28
N ILE A 55 3.34 -7.83 -9.80
CA ILE A 55 2.50 -7.48 -8.63
C ILE A 55 3.37 -7.26 -7.38
N HIS A 56 4.43 -8.03 -7.23
CA HIS A 56 5.33 -7.87 -6.09
C HIS A 56 6.15 -6.58 -6.17
N ILE A 57 6.59 -6.16 -7.35
CA ILE A 57 7.45 -4.97 -7.53
C ILE A 57 6.62 -3.69 -7.50
N TYR A 58 5.50 -3.65 -8.22
CA TYR A 58 4.64 -2.48 -8.30
C TYR A 58 3.52 -2.60 -7.25
N LYS A 59 3.77 -2.11 -6.04
CA LYS A 59 2.86 -2.25 -4.88
C LYS A 59 1.53 -1.54 -5.04
N ASP A 60 1.50 -0.55 -5.89
CA ASP A 60 0.35 0.23 -6.27
C ASP A 60 -0.48 -0.44 -7.38
N LEU A 61 0.00 -1.52 -8.00
CA LEU A 61 -0.76 -2.27 -9.01
C LEU A 61 -1.78 -3.21 -8.36
N ASN A 62 -3.05 -3.06 -8.74
CA ASN A 62 -4.11 -3.98 -8.30
C ASN A 62 -4.02 -5.33 -9.03
N ALA A 63 -3.75 -6.40 -8.27
CA ALA A 63 -3.63 -7.75 -8.80
C ALA A 63 -4.94 -8.29 -9.41
N ARG A 64 -6.09 -7.98 -8.80
CA ARG A 64 -7.41 -8.40 -9.31
C ARG A 64 -7.66 -7.76 -10.66
N TRP A 65 -7.44 -6.46 -10.77
CA TRP A 65 -7.58 -5.75 -12.03
C TRP A 65 -6.69 -6.31 -13.12
N LEU A 66 -5.41 -6.62 -12.80
CA LEU A 66 -4.50 -7.20 -13.78
C LEU A 66 -4.99 -8.55 -14.33
N ILE A 67 -5.46 -9.44 -13.45
CA ILE A 67 -5.81 -10.82 -13.80
C ILE A 67 -7.21 -10.89 -14.42
N THR A 68 -8.21 -10.24 -13.82
CA THR A 68 -9.61 -10.36 -14.24
C THR A 68 -10.10 -9.17 -15.07
N GLY A 69 -9.42 -8.02 -14.99
CA GLY A 69 -9.89 -6.77 -15.60
C GLY A 69 -10.95 -6.05 -14.77
N GLU A 70 -11.26 -6.54 -13.58
CA GLU A 70 -12.27 -5.96 -12.69
C GLU A 70 -11.66 -5.00 -11.67
N GLY A 71 -12.38 -3.91 -11.39
CA GLY A 71 -11.95 -2.89 -10.43
C GLY A 71 -11.06 -1.81 -11.04
N GLU A 72 -10.34 -1.11 -10.18
CA GLU A 72 -9.40 -0.04 -10.57
C GLU A 72 -7.99 -0.58 -10.79
N MET A 73 -7.26 0.04 -11.70
CA MET A 73 -5.88 -0.35 -12.04
C MET A 73 -4.91 -0.23 -10.87
N ASN A 74 -5.06 0.83 -10.08
CA ASN A 74 -4.20 1.09 -8.95
C ASN A 74 -4.92 0.73 -7.64
N GLU A 75 -4.20 0.20 -6.66
CA GLU A 75 -4.69 0.12 -5.29
C GLU A 75 -4.61 1.51 -4.64
N PRO A 76 -5.59 1.89 -3.81
CA PRO A 76 -5.50 3.13 -3.03
C PRO A 76 -4.28 3.06 -2.10
N GLU A 77 -3.46 4.10 -2.11
CA GLU A 77 -2.33 4.24 -1.19
C GLU A 77 -2.84 4.24 0.25
N GLY A 78 -2.26 3.40 1.13
CA GLY A 78 -2.61 3.36 2.56
C GLY A 78 -3.16 2.04 3.10
N LYS A 79 -2.91 0.88 2.47
CA LYS A 79 -3.13 -0.41 3.13
C LYS A 79 -2.08 -0.65 4.21
N ASP A 80 -2.34 -0.14 5.41
CA ASP A 80 -1.59 -0.54 6.60
C ASP A 80 -1.81 -2.04 6.84
N ILE A 81 -0.73 -2.82 6.80
CA ILE A 81 -0.74 -4.21 7.24
C ILE A 81 -0.81 -4.17 8.76
N VAL A 82 -2.00 -4.36 9.35
CA VAL A 82 -2.13 -4.54 10.79
C VAL A 82 -1.67 -5.97 11.14
N ILE A 83 -0.45 -6.09 11.65
CA ILE A 83 0.08 -7.36 12.17
C ILE A 83 -0.33 -7.46 13.64
N HIS A 84 -1.28 -8.34 13.96
CA HIS A 84 -1.55 -8.76 15.33
C HIS A 84 -1.13 -10.23 15.49
N ASP A 85 -0.23 -10.48 16.44
CA ASP A 85 0.07 -11.81 17.00
C ASP A 85 0.49 -12.92 15.99
N GLY A 86 1.29 -12.55 14.98
CA GLY A 86 1.87 -13.52 14.04
C GLY A 86 0.91 -14.10 13.01
N GLN A 87 -0.31 -13.56 12.88
CA GLN A 87 -1.23 -13.86 11.80
C GLN A 87 -1.36 -12.67 10.85
N THR A 88 -1.10 -12.90 9.57
CA THR A 88 -1.38 -11.93 8.51
C THR A 88 -2.88 -11.89 8.26
N ILE A 89 -3.57 -10.91 8.84
CA ILE A 89 -4.96 -10.61 8.48
C ILE A 89 -4.90 -9.59 7.36
N PHE A 90 -5.24 -10.02 6.14
CA PHE A 90 -5.50 -9.08 5.05
C PHE A 90 -6.70 -8.23 5.48
N ALA A 91 -6.46 -6.96 5.82
CA ALA A 91 -7.50 -5.97 6.04
C ALA A 91 -8.11 -5.53 4.69
N ASP A 92 -8.47 -6.49 3.85
CA ASP A 92 -9.25 -6.28 2.65
C ASP A 92 -10.61 -6.91 2.90
N ASN A 93 -11.62 -6.06 3.01
CA ASN A 93 -13.03 -6.34 2.74
C ASN A 93 -13.42 -7.82 2.87
N VAL A 94 -14.01 -8.17 4.01
CA VAL A 94 -14.91 -9.32 4.09
C VAL A 94 -15.85 -9.21 2.89
N GLY A 95 -15.63 -10.07 1.91
CA GLY A 95 -16.43 -10.13 0.72
C GLY A 95 -17.88 -10.26 1.15
N GLN A 96 -18.71 -9.38 0.61
CA GLN A 96 -20.13 -9.61 0.51
C GLN A 96 -20.35 -10.77 -0.48
N TYR A 97 -20.01 -11.99 -0.05
CA TYR A 97 -20.40 -13.25 -0.67
C TYR A 97 -20.80 -14.20 0.46
N GLY A 98 -22.09 -14.11 0.84
CA GLY A 98 -22.86 -15.24 1.35
C GLY A 98 -22.47 -15.83 2.71
N GLY A 99 -22.55 -15.06 3.79
CA GLY A 99 -22.58 -15.58 5.15
C GLY A 99 -23.65 -14.89 5.97
N LYS A 100 -24.72 -15.60 6.35
CA LYS A 100 -25.73 -15.11 7.30
C LYS A 100 -25.09 -15.00 8.68
N GLY A 101 -24.52 -13.83 9.00
CA GLY A 101 -24.06 -13.44 10.34
C GLY A 101 -24.86 -12.24 10.83
N ASN A 102 -25.35 -12.33 12.05
CA ASN A 102 -26.34 -11.44 12.64
C ASN A 102 -25.67 -10.21 13.31
N VAL A 103 -26.29 -9.02 13.11
CA VAL A 103 -26.30 -7.75 13.90
C VAL A 103 -24.95 -7.03 14.19
N ILE A 104 -24.82 -5.69 14.16
CA ILE A 104 -25.67 -4.60 14.67
C ILE A 104 -25.57 -3.36 13.76
N GLY A 105 -26.70 -2.70 13.51
CA GLY A 105 -26.79 -1.50 12.66
C GLY A 105 -26.43 -0.19 13.37
N LYS A 106 -25.98 0.77 12.54
CA LYS A 106 -26.13 2.24 12.63
C LYS A 106 -26.24 2.87 14.03
N GLN A 107 -25.23 3.66 14.43
CA GLN A 107 -25.31 5.13 14.65
C GLN A 107 -24.05 5.68 15.37
N ALA A 108 -23.55 6.82 14.88
CA ALA A 108 -23.09 8.02 15.62
C ALA A 108 -21.65 8.53 15.30
N PRO A 109 -21.47 9.86 15.13
CA PRO A 109 -20.20 10.52 14.81
C PRO A 109 -19.37 10.79 16.08
N ALA A 110 -18.86 9.75 16.73
CA ALA A 110 -18.22 9.88 18.05
C ALA A 110 -16.69 9.63 18.08
N GLU A 111 -16.11 9.06 17.02
CA GLU A 111 -14.72 8.58 17.07
C GLU A 111 -13.68 9.69 16.85
N ASP A 112 -14.01 10.73 16.08
CA ASP A 112 -13.10 11.85 15.77
C ASP A 112 -12.77 12.71 17.02
N SER A 113 -13.72 12.82 17.97
CA SER A 113 -13.53 13.61 19.20
C SER A 113 -12.56 12.96 20.19
N SER A 114 -12.55 11.62 20.29
CA SER A 114 -11.70 10.90 21.23
C SER A 114 -10.25 10.84 20.75
N LEU A 115 -10.04 10.67 19.45
CA LEU A 115 -8.72 10.72 18.83
C LEU A 115 -8.10 12.11 18.94
N LYS A 116 -8.89 13.16 18.67
CA LYS A 116 -8.43 14.55 18.80
C LYS A 116 -7.99 14.90 20.23
N LYS A 117 -8.74 14.46 21.25
CA LYS A 117 -8.36 14.63 22.66
C LYS A 117 -7.06 13.89 23.00
N MET A 118 -6.82 12.73 22.41
CA MET A 118 -5.60 11.96 22.65
C MET A 118 -4.36 12.66 22.07
N VAL A 119 -4.50 13.24 20.87
CA VAL A 119 -3.44 14.05 20.26
C VAL A 119 -3.14 15.29 21.11
N GLU A 120 -4.17 16.03 21.52
CA GLU A 120 -4.00 17.21 22.38
C GLU A 120 -3.33 16.87 23.73
N LEU A 121 -3.68 15.73 24.35
CA LEU A 121 -3.03 15.26 25.57
C LEU A 121 -1.56 14.89 25.33
N LYS A 122 -1.23 14.27 24.20
CA LYS A 122 0.15 13.93 23.84
C LYS A 122 1.00 15.15 23.54
N ASP A 123 0.44 16.17 22.89
CA ASP A 123 1.15 17.43 22.64
C ASP A 123 1.49 18.15 23.95
N MET A 124 0.55 18.18 24.91
CA MET A 124 0.80 18.73 26.25
C MET A 124 1.88 17.95 27.02
N GLU A 125 1.87 16.61 26.93
CA GLU A 125 2.88 15.75 27.56
C GLU A 125 4.29 16.02 26.98
N ILE A 126 4.39 16.18 25.66
CA ILE A 126 5.63 16.52 24.96
C ILE A 126 6.19 17.86 25.44
N ASP A 127 5.33 18.87 25.58
CA ASP A 127 5.76 20.21 26.02
C ASP A 127 6.25 20.23 27.47
N LEU A 128 5.64 19.45 28.35
CA LEU A 128 6.11 19.28 29.73
C LEU A 128 7.48 18.57 29.79
N LEU A 129 7.65 17.53 28.98
CA LEU A 129 8.93 16.82 28.89
C LEU A 129 10.04 17.73 28.35
N LYS A 130 9.78 18.54 27.33
CA LYS A 130 10.74 19.52 26.79
C LYS A 130 11.19 20.51 27.87
N LYS A 131 10.26 21.09 28.63
CA LYS A 131 10.60 22.00 29.74
C LYS A 131 11.44 21.32 30.82
N THR A 132 11.14 20.07 31.12
CA THR A 132 11.90 19.29 32.11
C THR A 132 13.32 19.02 31.63
N ILE A 133 13.50 18.70 30.34
CA ILE A 133 14.82 18.52 29.74
C ILE A 133 15.61 19.84 29.81
N GLU A 134 15.02 20.96 29.43
CA GLU A 134 15.68 22.27 29.47
C GLU A 134 16.14 22.65 30.90
N GLN A 135 15.32 22.35 31.91
CA GLN A 135 15.70 22.56 33.31
C GLN A 135 16.85 21.65 33.74
N LYS A 136 16.86 20.40 33.28
CA LYS A 136 17.95 19.46 33.55
C LYS A 136 19.24 19.89 32.88
N ASP A 137 19.19 20.35 31.64
CA ASP A 137 20.35 20.86 30.91
C ASP A 137 20.98 22.06 31.64
N LYS A 138 20.15 23.01 32.08
CA LYS A 138 20.59 24.14 32.92
C LYS A 138 21.20 23.72 34.26
N MET A 139 20.72 22.61 34.84
CA MET A 139 21.30 22.05 36.07
C MET A 139 22.64 21.38 35.81
N ILE A 140 22.79 20.70 34.68
CA ILE A 140 24.03 20.07 34.25
C ILE A 140 25.10 21.13 33.99
N GLU A 141 24.78 22.21 33.27
CA GLU A 141 25.70 23.33 33.03
C GLU A 141 26.23 23.91 34.36
N LYS A 142 25.36 24.15 35.33
CA LYS A 142 25.75 24.64 36.67
C LYS A 142 26.61 23.68 37.48
N LEU A 143 26.56 22.38 37.18
CA LEU A 143 27.39 21.36 37.84
C LEU A 143 28.75 21.21 37.14
N LEU A 144 28.85 21.57 35.87
CA LEU A 144 30.09 21.55 35.08
C LEU A 144 30.92 22.84 35.25
N ASP A 145 30.32 23.94 35.71
CA ASP A 145 31.00 25.21 36.05
C ASP A 145 31.71 25.20 37.44
N LYS A 146 32.09 24.03 37.94
CA LYS A 146 32.93 23.85 39.16
C LYS A 146 34.28 23.25 38.81
#